data_AF-A0A0L8H6H9-F1
#
_entry.id   AF-A0A0L8H6H9-F1
#
_cell.length_a   1.000
_cell.length_b   1.000
_cell.length_c   1.000
_cell.angle_alpha   90.00
_cell.angle_beta   90.00
_cell.angle_gamma   90.00
#
_symmetry.space_group_name_H-M   'P 1'
#
loop_
_entity.id
_entity.type
_entity.pdbx_description
1 polymer ?
#
loop_
_entity_poly.entity_id
_entity_poly.type
_entity_poly.pdbx_seq_one_letter_code
_entity_poly.pdbx_strand_id
1 'polypeptide(L)' 'VPFNISFQLKQLQFPIRVSFAVSINKSQGQTLKVAGLQLEQPCFLHGQLYVGAS' A
#
# COMPACT_ATOMS: atom_id res chain seq x y z
N VAL A 1 11.31 11.76 35.07
CA VAL A 1 10.54 10.88 34.15
C VAL A 1 11.56 10.10 33.34
N PRO A 2 11.72 8.79 33.56
CA PRO A 2 12.77 8.05 32.90
C PRO A 2 12.41 7.78 31.44
N PHE A 3 13.47 7.64 30.66
CA PHE A 3 13.56 6.82 29.45
C PHE A 3 13.22 7.43 28.08
N ASN A 4 14.20 8.17 27.57
CA ASN A 4 14.45 8.32 26.13
C ASN A 4 14.95 6.95 25.57
N ILE A 5 14.10 5.91 25.53
CA ILE A 5 14.40 4.67 24.80
C ILE A 5 13.99 4.90 23.36
N SER A 6 14.95 4.94 22.45
CA SER A 6 14.65 4.78 21.04
C SER A 6 14.26 3.32 20.81
N PHE A 7 12.97 3.00 20.98
CA PHE A 7 12.46 1.66 20.75
C PHE A 7 12.31 1.44 19.24
N GLN A 8 13.20 0.63 18.67
CA GLN A 8 13.08 0.20 17.29
C GLN A 8 12.17 -1.02 17.19
N LEU A 9 10.95 -0.81 16.71
CA LEU A 9 10.05 -1.88 16.30
C LEU A 9 10.66 -2.63 15.10
N LYS A 10 11.07 -3.88 15.33
CA LYS A 10 11.53 -4.77 14.26
C LYS A 10 10.38 -5.70 13.85
N GLN A 11 10.05 -5.70 12.56
CA GLN A 11 9.07 -6.63 12.00
C GLN A 11 9.80 -7.91 11.55
N LEU A 12 9.46 -9.04 12.17
CA LEU A 12 9.92 -10.38 11.76
C LEU A 12 8.77 -11.09 11.03
N GLN A 13 8.71 -10.93 9.71
CA GLN A 13 7.73 -11.59 8.85
C GLN A 13 8.34 -11.83 7.47
N PHE A 14 8.01 -12.96 6.83
CA PHE A 14 8.41 -13.19 5.45
C PHE A 14 7.81 -12.13 4.51
N PRO A 15 8.55 -11.64 3.50
CA PRO A 15 8.08 -10.58 2.59
C PRO A 15 7.15 -11.12 1.50
N ILE A 16 6.20 -11.99 1.87
CA ILE A 16 5.29 -12.68 0.95
C ILE A 16 3.86 -12.35 1.39
N ARG A 17 3.04 -11.85 0.46
CA ARG A 17 1.60 -11.68 0.64
C ARG A 17 0.89 -12.33 -0.55
N VAL A 18 0.05 -13.31 -0.30
CA VAL A 18 -0.85 -13.85 -1.33
C VAL A 18 -2.02 -12.89 -1.46
N SER A 19 -2.20 -12.26 -2.61
CA SER A 19 -3.34 -11.37 -2.83
C SER A 19 -3.75 -11.31 -4.31
N PHE A 20 -5.05 -11.27 -4.56
CA PHE A 20 -5.63 -10.99 -5.87
C PHE A 20 -5.94 -9.51 -6.08
N ALA A 21 -6.13 -8.76 -4.98
CA ALA A 21 -6.39 -7.32 -4.99
C ALA A 21 -5.35 -6.59 -4.14
N VAL A 22 -4.83 -5.48 -4.64
CA VAL A 22 -3.86 -4.65 -3.92
C VAL A 22 -4.43 -3.26 -3.79
N SER A 23 -4.19 -2.59 -2.66
CA SER A 23 -4.61 -1.19 -2.53
C SER A 23 -3.77 -0.30 -3.46
N ILE A 24 -4.37 0.77 -3.96
CA ILE A 24 -3.73 1.72 -4.87
C ILE A 24 -2.38 2.23 -4.33
N ASN A 25 -2.31 2.57 -3.04
CA ASN A 25 -1.07 3.05 -2.43
C ASN A 25 0.01 1.96 -2.37
N LYS A 26 -0.37 0.68 -2.37
CA LYS A 26 0.57 -0.45 -2.40
C LYS A 26 0.97 -0.82 -3.82
N SER A 27 0.12 -0.56 -4.82
CA SER A 27 0.44 -0.79 -6.23
C SER A 27 1.31 0.32 -6.85
N GLN A 28 1.43 1.48 -6.20
CA GLN A 28 2.27 2.57 -6.70
C GLN A 28 3.69 2.09 -7.03
N GLY A 29 4.12 2.28 -8.28
CA GLY A 29 5.43 1.85 -8.78
C GLY A 29 5.53 0.37 -9.18
N GLN A 30 4.43 -0.37 -9.16
CA GLN A 30 4.35 -1.72 -9.72
C GLN A 30 3.82 -1.68 -11.15
N THR A 31 4.32 -2.55 -12.02
CA THR A 31 3.82 -2.71 -13.39
C THR A 31 2.97 -3.97 -13.48
N LEU A 32 1.68 -3.81 -13.81
CA LEU A 32 0.74 -4.91 -14.02
C LEU A 32 0.29 -4.92 -15.48
N LYS A 33 0.35 -6.08 -16.14
CA LYS A 33 -0.09 -6.20 -17.55
C LYS A 33 -1.60 -6.01 -17.70
N VAL A 34 -2.35 -6.44 -16.70
CA VAL A 34 -3.81 -6.31 -16.61
C VAL A 34 -4.14 -6.04 -15.15
N ALA A 35 -4.91 -4.99 -14.89
CA ALA A 35 -5.41 -4.65 -13.57
C ALA A 35 -6.87 -4.16 -13.67
N GLY A 36 -7.69 -4.53 -12.70
CA GLY A 36 -9.03 -3.98 -12.52
C GLY A 36 -9.03 -2.98 -11.36
N LEU A 37 -9.68 -1.83 -11.55
CA LEU A 37 -9.87 -0.84 -10.49
C LEU A 37 -11.29 -0.94 -9.92
N GLN A 38 -11.38 -1.21 -8.62
CA GLN A 38 -12.64 -1.22 -7.88
C GLN A 38 -12.71 0.06 -7.03
N LEU A 39 -13.57 1.00 -7.43
CA LEU A 39 -13.76 2.31 -6.80
C LEU A 39 -15.17 2.44 -6.23
N GLU A 40 -15.57 1.51 -5.36
CA GLU A 40 -16.87 1.56 -4.67
C GLU A 40 -16.97 2.74 -3.71
N GLN A 41 -15.84 3.20 -3.19
CA GLN A 41 -15.73 4.38 -2.33
C GLN A 41 -14.88 5.45 -3.02
N PRO A 42 -15.20 6.74 -2.81
CA PRO A 42 -14.45 7.82 -3.42
C PRO A 42 -12.98 7.80 -2.97
N CYS A 43 -12.06 8.01 -3.91
CA CYS A 43 -10.65 8.20 -3.61
C CYS A 43 -10.48 9.42 -2.70
N PHE A 44 -9.94 9.20 -1.50
CA PHE A 44 -9.83 10.25 -0.48
C PHE A 44 -8.70 11.25 -0.75
N LEU A 45 -7.70 10.88 -1.55
CA LEU A 45 -6.53 11.71 -1.82
C LEU A 45 -6.37 12.02 -3.31
N HIS A 46 -5.87 13.23 -3.58
CA HIS A 46 -5.53 13.66 -4.93
C HIS A 46 -4.47 12.73 -5.54
N GLY A 47 -4.69 12.28 -6.77
CA GLY A 47 -3.75 11.43 -7.51
C GLY A 47 -3.91 9.92 -7.31
N GLN A 48 -4.77 9.42 -6.42
CA GLN A 48 -4.94 7.96 -6.24
C GLN A 48 -5.54 7.30 -7.48
N LEU A 49 -6.51 7.93 -8.13
CA LEU A 49 -7.08 7.40 -9.37
C LEU A 49 -6.03 7.32 -10.49
N TYR A 50 -5.14 8.32 -10.57
CA TYR A 50 -4.03 8.33 -11.53
C TYR A 50 -3.06 7.18 -11.24
N VAL A 51 -2.64 7.01 -9.99
CA VAL A 51 -1.74 5.92 -9.57
C VAL A 51 -2.35 4.54 -9.81
N GLY A 52 -3.68 4.41 -9.71
CA GLY A 52 -4.37 3.16 -10.00
C GLY A 52 -4.45 2.82 -11.49
N ALA A 53 -4.49 3.84 -12.36
CA ALA A 53 -4.69 3.69 -13.81
C ALA A 53 -3.39 3.73 -14.62
N SER A 54 -2.27 4.14 -14.00
CA SER A 54 -0.93 4.19 -14.58
C SER A 54 -0.22 2.84 -14.52
#